data_AF-A0A8J6MGD8-F1
#
_entry.id   AF-A0A8J6MGD8-F1
#
_cell.length_a   1.000
_cell.length_b   1.000
_cell.length_c   1.000
_cell.angle_alpha   90.00
_cell.angle_beta   90.00
_cell.angle_gamma   90.00
#
_symmetry.space_group_name_H-M   'P 1'
#
loop_
_entity.id
_entity.type
_entity.pdbx_description
1 polymer ?
#
loop_
_entity_poly.entity_id
_entity_poly.type
_entity_poly.pdbx_seq_one_letter_code
_entity_poly.pdbx_strand_id
1 'polypeptide(L)'
;MTSIPRRILLPSAFGLATMPAMAQPAAPAMGCATAPAFVLLRLEGTGAPAGTVTVFAHAFRAGDLPAGAGLSARAGRDALPAQVDVLNRHGDGSTRLAIVALACPALPAGQHLDVALSAAPPSGVALDVAQALAGRQASVTITGAQRWQVDLAAAWRSAPASAWQAGPLAAQGRVVVPVPQAVAGMASLRLVADLSLRRDGTFWMDVWLRNDVAMQPGGGEVTCSVVVAMDGREPLRVDRVRQPQYTAWGRQLGSARGAPAPQPPLVRHDAGYLADAGVVPRYNTAIEVDERLLARFAAAMATPAWAVPLDPRGITQHMPSGGDRDDIGIATTSQAAWLVSGDRRAGNFAIGQAEASGSVPWHMWDNRGGSGGGGWLSL
;
A
#
# COMPACT_ATOMS: atom_id res chain seq x y z
N MET A 1 -73.66 -4.46 -30.99
CA MET A 1 -74.67 -3.78 -30.15
C MET A 1 -73.93 -2.85 -29.20
N THR A 2 -74.28 -1.55 -29.24
CA THR A 2 -74.24 -0.52 -28.15
C THR A 2 -72.91 -0.32 -27.40
N SER A 3 -72.09 0.73 -27.61
CA SER A 3 -72.23 2.19 -27.39
C SER A 3 -72.18 2.68 -25.92
N ILE A 4 -71.05 3.34 -25.55
CA ILE A 4 -70.85 4.63 -24.79
C ILE A 4 -71.35 4.67 -23.31
N PRO A 5 -70.80 5.46 -22.31
CA PRO A 5 -69.88 6.64 -22.31
C PRO A 5 -68.67 6.56 -21.32
N ARG A 6 -67.56 7.31 -21.49
CA ARG A 6 -67.24 8.75 -21.23
C ARG A 6 -67.32 9.21 -19.74
N ARG A 7 -66.14 9.49 -19.13
CA ARG A 7 -65.63 10.80 -18.61
C ARG A 7 -64.94 10.81 -17.22
N ILE A 8 -63.70 11.35 -17.23
CA ILE A 8 -63.03 12.32 -16.30
C ILE A 8 -62.53 11.83 -14.92
N LEU A 9 -61.22 11.93 -14.64
CA LEU A 9 -60.55 13.00 -13.85
C LEU A 9 -59.02 12.76 -13.72
N LEU A 10 -58.29 13.84 -13.41
CA LEU A 10 -56.82 14.05 -13.43
C LEU A 10 -55.99 13.16 -12.47
N PRO A 11 -54.66 13.13 -12.65
CA PRO A 11 -53.78 13.76 -11.66
C PRO A 11 -52.75 14.70 -12.33
N SER A 12 -52.69 15.96 -11.91
CA SER A 12 -51.81 16.49 -10.85
C SER A 12 -50.33 16.48 -11.26
N ALA A 13 -49.88 17.65 -11.69
CA ALA A 13 -48.50 17.98 -11.97
C ALA A 13 -47.62 17.76 -10.74
N PHE A 14 -46.60 16.91 -10.87
CA PHE A 14 -45.46 16.92 -9.95
C PHE A 14 -44.50 18.04 -10.37
N GLY A 15 -44.44 19.08 -9.54
CA GLY A 15 -43.44 20.12 -9.66
C GLY A 15 -42.04 19.54 -9.45
N LEU A 16 -41.17 19.75 -10.44
CA LEU A 16 -39.73 19.64 -10.30
C LEU A 16 -39.27 20.72 -9.32
N ALA A 17 -39.12 20.35 -8.05
CA ALA A 17 -38.35 21.13 -7.11
C ALA A 17 -36.87 20.99 -7.47
N THR A 18 -36.32 21.99 -8.13
CA THR A 18 -34.88 22.20 -8.26
C THR A 18 -34.30 22.40 -6.88
N MET A 19 -33.70 21.36 -6.31
CA MET A 19 -32.86 21.53 -5.13
C MET A 19 -31.64 22.37 -5.53
N PRO A 20 -31.27 23.41 -4.74
CA PRO A 20 -30.06 24.14 -4.99
C PRO A 20 -28.89 23.17 -4.86
N ALA A 21 -28.03 23.13 -5.88
CA ALA A 21 -26.74 22.45 -5.79
C ALA A 21 -25.98 23.12 -4.65
N MET A 22 -25.90 22.43 -3.50
CA MET A 22 -24.95 22.80 -2.47
C MET A 22 -23.58 22.58 -3.08
N ALA A 23 -22.87 23.68 -3.37
CA ALA A 23 -21.47 23.64 -3.76
C ALA A 23 -20.71 22.91 -2.63
N GLN A 24 -20.30 21.67 -2.90
CA GLN A 24 -19.43 20.94 -2.01
C GLN A 24 -18.01 21.53 -2.16
N PRO A 25 -17.23 21.54 -1.06
CA PRO A 25 -15.93 22.16 -1.09
C PRO A 25 -14.96 21.30 -1.89
N ALA A 26 -14.40 21.89 -2.95
CA ALA A 26 -13.21 21.41 -3.63
C ALA A 26 -12.14 21.00 -2.62
N ALA A 27 -11.33 20.02 -2.98
CA ALA A 27 -10.30 19.48 -2.10
C ALA A 27 -9.43 20.62 -1.53
N PRO A 28 -9.32 20.79 -0.19
CA PRO A 28 -8.79 22.02 0.36
C PRO A 28 -7.33 22.21 -0.08
N ALA A 29 -6.97 23.41 -0.50
CA ALA A 29 -5.58 23.74 -0.83
C ALA A 29 -4.66 23.37 0.35
N MET A 30 -3.48 22.81 0.08
CA MET A 30 -2.47 22.54 1.11
C MET A 30 -1.83 23.85 1.52
N GLY A 31 -2.03 24.24 2.78
CA GLY A 31 -1.59 25.51 3.33
C GLY A 31 -0.55 25.30 4.42
N CYS A 32 0.74 25.21 4.06
CA CYS A 32 1.87 25.50 4.97
C CYS A 32 3.24 25.48 4.26
N ALA A 33 3.41 26.14 3.12
CA ALA A 33 4.76 26.36 2.59
C ALA A 33 5.39 27.56 3.30
N THR A 34 6.26 27.33 4.29
CA THR A 34 7.32 28.30 4.62
C THR A 34 8.59 27.86 3.87
N ALA A 35 9.23 28.79 3.18
CA ALA A 35 10.38 28.47 2.32
C ALA A 35 11.57 27.93 3.14
N PRO A 36 12.36 26.98 2.60
CA PRO A 36 12.25 26.38 1.27
C PRO A 36 11.60 24.98 1.32
N ALA A 37 10.34 24.88 1.76
CA ALA A 37 9.57 23.66 1.55
C ALA A 37 9.34 23.42 0.05
N PHE A 38 9.65 22.23 -0.44
CA PHE A 38 9.44 21.84 -1.85
C PHE A 38 8.30 20.84 -2.03
N VAL A 39 7.92 20.12 -0.97
CA VAL A 39 6.79 19.19 -0.97
C VAL A 39 5.80 19.58 0.14
N LEU A 40 4.52 19.55 -0.22
CA LEU A 40 3.41 19.61 0.72
C LEU A 40 2.70 18.25 0.74
N LEU A 41 2.36 17.80 1.94
CA LEU A 41 1.55 16.63 2.20
C LEU A 41 0.41 17.04 3.11
N ARG A 42 -0.69 16.29 3.06
CA ARG A 42 -1.74 16.36 4.08
C ARG A 42 -1.84 15.02 4.79
N LEU A 43 -1.75 15.04 6.10
CA LEU A 43 -2.07 13.90 6.94
C LEU A 43 -3.58 13.89 7.22
N GLU A 44 -4.21 12.72 7.13
CA GLU A 44 -5.55 12.47 7.64
C GLU A 44 -5.45 11.59 8.89
N GLY A 45 -6.03 12.06 9.99
CA GLY A 45 -5.98 11.41 11.28
C GLY A 45 -6.81 10.14 11.31
N THR A 46 -6.28 9.15 12.02
CA THR A 46 -6.93 7.87 12.30
C THR A 46 -7.30 7.72 13.78
N GLY A 47 -6.97 8.71 14.61
CA GLY A 47 -7.04 8.60 16.08
C GLY A 47 -5.84 7.88 16.70
N ALA A 48 -4.78 7.62 15.92
CA ALA A 48 -3.56 7.02 16.45
C ALA A 48 -2.84 7.92 17.46
N PRO A 49 -2.14 7.35 18.46
CA PRO A 49 -1.35 8.11 19.43
C PRO A 49 -0.24 8.95 18.78
N ALA A 50 0.20 10.00 19.49
CA ALA A 50 1.37 10.77 19.09
C ALA A 50 2.62 9.89 18.98
N GLY A 51 3.45 10.19 17.99
CA GLY A 51 4.66 9.45 17.68
C GLY A 51 4.43 8.24 16.76
N THR A 52 3.17 7.90 16.44
CA THR A 52 2.88 6.84 15.46
C THR A 52 3.58 7.13 14.14
N VAL A 53 4.34 6.16 13.64
CA VAL A 53 5.17 6.34 12.44
C VAL A 53 4.38 5.95 11.20
N THR A 54 4.10 6.93 10.34
CA THR A 54 3.57 6.71 8.99
C THR A 54 4.73 6.46 8.03
N VAL A 55 4.61 5.44 7.16
CA VAL A 55 5.59 5.09 6.14
C VAL A 55 4.93 5.14 4.77
N PHE A 56 5.53 5.84 3.82
CA PHE A 56 5.00 5.99 2.46
C PHE A 56 6.13 6.20 1.45
N ALA A 57 5.92 5.80 0.20
CA ALA A 57 6.83 6.15 -0.89
C ALA A 57 6.56 7.57 -1.37
N HIS A 58 7.63 8.27 -1.78
CA HIS A 58 7.53 9.59 -2.38
C HIS A 58 8.57 9.76 -3.49
N ALA A 59 8.15 10.38 -4.59
CA ALA A 59 9.02 10.78 -5.68
C ALA A 59 9.37 12.26 -5.54
N PHE A 60 10.58 12.66 -5.92
CA PHE A 60 11.04 14.05 -5.83
C PHE A 60 11.43 14.55 -7.22
N ARG A 61 11.25 15.86 -7.48
CA ARG A 61 11.80 16.49 -8.68
C ARG A 61 13.32 16.53 -8.59
N ALA A 62 13.97 16.56 -9.76
CA ALA A 62 15.41 16.72 -9.81
C ALA A 62 15.85 18.00 -9.07
N GLY A 63 16.86 17.88 -8.22
CA GLY A 63 17.40 18.96 -7.40
C GLY A 63 16.72 19.21 -6.05
N ASP A 64 15.47 18.79 -5.83
CA ASP A 64 14.71 19.14 -4.61
C ASP A 64 15.31 18.48 -3.34
N LEU A 65 15.74 17.22 -3.44
CA LEU A 65 16.44 16.52 -2.37
C LEU A 65 17.86 16.11 -2.84
N PRO A 66 18.88 16.94 -2.59
CA PRO A 66 20.24 16.69 -3.05
C PRO A 66 20.86 15.39 -2.51
N ALA A 67 21.92 14.91 -3.17
CA ALA A 67 22.67 13.75 -2.71
C ALA A 67 23.18 13.93 -1.27
N GLY A 68 22.98 12.92 -0.42
CA GLY A 68 23.39 12.93 0.98
C GLY A 68 22.51 13.77 1.92
N ALA A 69 21.50 14.48 1.42
CA ALA A 69 20.56 15.19 2.26
C ALA A 69 19.54 14.23 2.91
N GLY A 70 19.15 14.57 4.14
CA GLY A 70 17.97 14.03 4.82
C GLY A 70 16.74 14.91 4.62
N LEU A 71 15.65 14.56 5.31
CA LEU A 71 14.40 15.32 5.30
C LEU A 71 14.16 16.02 6.63
N SER A 72 13.68 17.25 6.56
CA SER A 72 13.00 17.96 7.64
C SER A 72 11.52 18.05 7.31
N ALA A 73 10.66 17.68 8.25
CA ALA A 73 9.21 17.80 8.15
C ALA A 73 8.69 18.81 9.17
N ARG A 74 7.73 19.66 8.76
CA ARG A 74 7.12 20.65 9.65
C ARG A 74 5.61 20.72 9.48
N ALA A 75 4.90 20.82 10.58
CA ALA A 75 3.48 21.14 10.63
C ALA A 75 3.32 22.55 11.23
N GLY A 76 3.14 23.56 10.37
CA GLY A 76 3.24 24.96 10.80
C GLY A 76 4.62 25.28 11.38
N ARG A 77 4.71 25.54 12.69
CA ARG A 77 5.98 25.83 13.37
C ARG A 77 6.64 24.57 13.95
N ASP A 78 5.88 23.51 14.15
CA ASP A 78 6.32 22.31 14.85
C ASP A 78 7.15 21.43 13.92
N ALA A 79 8.33 21.01 14.40
CA ALA A 79 9.17 20.06 13.69
C ALA A 79 8.69 18.63 13.96
N LEU A 80 8.55 17.84 12.91
CA LEU A 80 8.21 16.42 12.98
C LEU A 80 9.47 15.61 12.63
N PRO A 81 9.83 14.58 13.42
CA PRO A 81 10.90 13.67 13.04
C PRO A 81 10.58 13.00 11.71
N ALA A 82 11.53 13.06 10.77
CA ALA A 82 11.44 12.44 9.47
C ALA A 82 12.68 11.62 9.16
N GLN A 83 12.50 10.57 8.38
CA GLN A 83 13.54 9.72 7.82
C GLN A 83 13.27 9.55 6.33
N VAL A 84 14.35 9.47 5.55
CA VAL A 84 14.31 9.19 4.12
C VAL A 84 15.27 8.07 3.78
N ASP A 85 14.77 7.08 3.06
CA ASP A 85 15.54 5.94 2.55
C ASP A 85 15.47 5.97 1.01
N VAL A 86 16.58 6.36 0.38
CA VAL A 86 16.64 6.58 -1.07
C VAL A 86 16.66 5.25 -1.82
N LEU A 87 15.68 5.06 -2.70
CA LEU A 87 15.57 3.89 -3.57
C LEU A 87 16.25 4.12 -4.92
N ASN A 88 16.10 5.32 -5.47
CA ASN A 88 16.66 5.69 -6.77
C ASN A 88 16.97 7.19 -6.85
N ARG A 89 17.88 7.57 -7.76
CA ARG A 89 18.36 8.93 -8.00
C ARG A 89 18.12 9.38 -9.43
N HIS A 90 18.06 10.69 -9.63
CA HIS A 90 18.12 11.33 -10.94
C HIS A 90 19.56 11.35 -11.46
N GLY A 91 19.74 11.71 -12.74
CA GLY A 91 21.07 11.83 -13.35
C GLY A 91 21.98 12.88 -12.70
N ASP A 92 21.42 13.87 -12.01
CA ASP A 92 22.15 14.88 -11.23
C ASP A 92 22.55 14.40 -9.81
N GLY A 93 22.21 13.15 -9.44
CA GLY A 93 22.48 12.56 -8.13
C GLY A 93 21.44 12.92 -7.05
N SER A 94 20.50 13.82 -7.32
CA SER A 94 19.39 14.09 -6.41
C SER A 94 18.46 12.87 -6.29
N THR A 95 17.74 12.79 -5.19
CA THR A 95 16.81 11.67 -4.95
C THR A 95 15.65 11.73 -5.95
N ARG A 96 15.34 10.60 -6.59
CA ARG A 96 14.20 10.44 -7.49
C ARG A 96 13.03 9.75 -6.80
N LEU A 97 13.31 8.65 -6.09
CA LEU A 97 12.33 7.86 -5.36
C LEU A 97 12.91 7.49 -4.00
N ALA A 98 12.11 7.64 -2.94
CA ALA A 98 12.48 7.21 -1.61
C ALA A 98 11.28 6.70 -0.83
N ILE A 99 11.57 5.95 0.24
CA ILE A 99 10.61 5.68 1.30
C ILE A 99 10.80 6.75 2.38
N VAL A 100 9.71 7.35 2.82
CA VAL A 100 9.68 8.35 3.88
C VAL A 100 8.99 7.76 5.08
N ALA A 101 9.61 7.88 6.25
CA ALA A 101 9.00 7.62 7.53
C ALA A 101 8.83 8.95 8.30
N LEU A 102 7.64 9.19 8.84
CA LEU A 102 7.28 10.41 9.56
C LEU A 102 6.68 10.03 10.90
N ALA A 103 7.22 10.58 12.00
CA ALA A 103 6.59 10.45 13.31
C ALA A 103 5.49 11.50 13.44
N CYS A 104 4.24 11.05 13.40
CA CYS A 104 3.07 11.93 13.35
C CYS A 104 2.65 12.38 14.74
N PRO A 105 2.13 13.62 14.91
CA PRO A 105 1.47 14.01 16.15
C PRO A 105 0.17 13.22 16.34
N ALA A 106 -0.42 13.29 17.54
CA ALA A 106 -1.76 12.74 17.76
C ALA A 106 -2.75 13.51 16.88
N LEU A 107 -3.44 12.79 15.99
CA LEU A 107 -4.39 13.38 15.06
C LEU A 107 -5.72 12.60 15.14
N PRO A 108 -6.79 13.20 15.70
CA PRO A 108 -8.09 12.55 15.80
C PRO A 108 -8.63 12.10 14.44
N ALA A 109 -9.48 11.08 14.44
CA ALA A 109 -10.05 10.51 13.23
C ALA A 109 -10.75 11.59 12.39
N GLY A 110 -10.39 11.69 11.11
CA GLY A 110 -10.96 12.66 10.17
C GLY A 110 -10.41 14.09 10.28
N GLN A 111 -9.52 14.39 11.22
CA GLN A 111 -8.79 15.67 11.22
C GLN A 111 -7.67 15.67 10.19
N HIS A 112 -7.34 16.86 9.69
CA HIS A 112 -6.28 17.05 8.72
C HIS A 112 -5.14 17.90 9.27
N LEU A 113 -3.91 17.57 8.86
CA LEU A 113 -2.72 18.34 9.19
C LEU A 113 -1.82 18.47 7.97
N ASP A 114 -1.53 19.70 7.55
CA ASP A 114 -0.62 19.96 6.46
C ASP A 114 0.84 19.88 6.95
N VAL A 115 1.66 19.16 6.18
CA VAL A 115 3.08 18.93 6.48
C VAL A 115 3.92 19.37 5.29
N ALA A 116 4.88 20.25 5.55
CA ALA A 116 5.89 20.67 4.60
C ALA A 116 7.15 19.82 4.76
N LEU A 117 7.68 19.32 3.64
CA LEU A 117 8.99 18.67 3.58
C LEU A 117 10.03 19.58 2.93
N SER A 118 11.24 19.54 3.48
CA SER A 118 12.40 20.30 3.04
C SER A 118 13.67 19.47 3.21
N ALA A 119 14.73 19.82 2.49
CA ALA A 119 16.03 19.18 2.62
C ALA A 119 16.69 19.66 3.91
N ALA A 120 17.31 18.74 4.63
CA ALA A 120 18.07 19.03 5.84
C ALA A 120 19.25 18.07 5.95
N PRO A 121 20.26 18.34 6.78
CA PRO A 121 21.24 17.32 7.15
C PRO A 121 20.53 16.08 7.73
N PRO A 122 20.98 14.85 7.39
CA PRO A 122 20.49 13.64 8.06
C PRO A 122 20.65 13.79 9.58
N SER A 123 19.63 13.35 10.32
CA SER A 123 19.59 13.50 11.77
C SER A 123 18.95 12.27 12.43
N GLY A 124 19.20 12.11 13.73
CA GLY A 124 18.71 10.97 14.51
C GLY A 124 19.68 9.80 14.52
N VAL A 125 19.57 8.97 15.56
CA VAL A 125 20.35 7.74 15.71
C VAL A 125 19.54 6.60 15.13
N ALA A 126 20.15 5.81 14.23
CA ALA A 126 19.50 4.65 13.62
C ALA A 126 18.95 3.68 14.69
N LEU A 127 17.83 3.03 14.39
CA LEU A 127 17.26 2.02 15.28
C LEU A 127 18.24 0.86 15.47
N ASP A 128 18.48 0.48 16.74
CA ASP A 128 19.10 -0.79 17.06
C ASP A 128 18.10 -1.91 16.76
N VAL A 129 18.28 -2.56 15.61
CA VAL A 129 17.41 -3.65 15.14
C VAL A 129 17.45 -4.83 16.11
N ALA A 130 18.62 -5.18 16.66
CA ALA A 130 18.74 -6.32 17.57
C ALA A 130 17.95 -6.06 18.86
N GLN A 131 18.07 -4.86 19.42
CA GLN A 131 17.31 -4.45 20.59
C GLN A 131 15.80 -4.36 20.29
N ALA A 132 15.41 -3.74 19.18
CA ALA A 132 14.00 -3.55 18.82
C ALA A 132 13.28 -4.87 18.48
N LEU A 133 14.00 -5.85 17.92
CA LEU A 133 13.50 -7.18 17.59
C LEU A 133 13.48 -8.12 18.82
N ALA A 134 14.17 -7.77 19.91
CA ALA A 134 14.22 -8.60 21.10
C ALA A 134 12.81 -8.86 21.67
N GLY A 135 12.51 -10.15 21.88
CA GLY A 135 11.20 -10.61 22.36
C GLY A 135 10.05 -10.47 21.35
N ARG A 136 10.29 -10.00 20.13
CA ARG A 136 9.29 -10.00 19.04
C ARG A 136 9.18 -11.38 18.42
N GLN A 137 7.96 -11.76 18.07
CA GLN A 137 7.66 -13.03 17.42
C GLN A 137 7.01 -12.77 16.07
N ALA A 138 7.50 -13.43 15.02
CA ALA A 138 6.85 -13.49 13.71
C ALA A 138 7.11 -14.88 13.13
N SER A 139 6.06 -15.65 12.90
CA SER A 139 6.18 -16.96 12.26
C SER A 139 5.09 -17.19 11.23
N VAL A 140 5.41 -18.02 10.25
CA VAL A 140 4.45 -18.49 9.24
C VAL A 140 4.43 -20.00 9.31
N THR A 141 3.23 -20.56 9.46
CA THR A 141 2.98 -21.99 9.31
C THR A 141 2.27 -22.23 7.99
N ILE A 142 2.81 -23.12 7.17
CA ILE A 142 2.19 -23.60 5.94
C ILE A 142 1.90 -25.09 6.10
N THR A 143 0.68 -25.51 5.80
CA THR A 143 0.29 -26.93 5.83
C THR A 143 -0.20 -27.35 4.45
N GLY A 144 0.58 -28.19 3.79
CA GLY A 144 0.21 -28.88 2.55
C GLY A 144 0.16 -30.38 2.79
N ALA A 145 1.02 -31.15 2.12
CA ALA A 145 1.20 -32.58 2.41
C ALA A 145 1.83 -32.82 3.79
N GLN A 146 2.63 -31.86 4.26
CA GLN A 146 3.21 -31.83 5.60
C GLN A 146 2.99 -30.44 6.22
N ARG A 147 3.16 -30.35 7.54
CA ARG A 147 3.19 -29.06 8.25
C ARG A 147 4.63 -28.55 8.30
N TRP A 148 4.82 -27.29 7.95
CA TRP A 148 6.10 -26.59 8.10
C TRP A 148 5.89 -25.23 8.71
N GLN A 149 6.82 -24.83 9.59
CA GLN A 149 6.81 -23.54 10.24
C GLN A 149 8.18 -22.91 10.13
N VAL A 150 8.20 -21.59 9.90
CA VAL A 150 9.41 -20.78 9.90
C VAL A 150 9.24 -19.61 10.87
N ASP A 151 10.24 -19.42 11.73
CA ASP A 151 10.38 -18.22 12.56
C ASP A 151 11.12 -17.15 11.75
N LEU A 152 10.37 -16.16 11.27
CA LEU A 152 10.87 -15.07 10.44
C LEU A 152 11.68 -14.06 11.26
N ALA A 153 11.35 -13.88 12.54
CA ALA A 153 12.14 -13.02 13.42
C ALA A 153 13.52 -13.64 13.69
N ALA A 154 13.58 -14.96 13.89
CA ALA A 154 14.85 -15.68 14.01
C ALA A 154 15.65 -15.69 12.69
N ALA A 155 14.99 -15.89 11.55
CA ALA A 155 15.64 -15.83 10.24
C ALA A 155 16.22 -14.44 9.95
N TRP A 156 15.51 -13.37 10.32
CA TRP A 156 16.04 -12.01 10.18
C TRP A 156 17.25 -11.77 11.10
N ARG A 157 17.23 -12.29 12.34
CA ARG A 157 18.38 -12.21 13.25
C ARG A 157 19.62 -12.92 12.72
N SER A 158 19.45 -14.09 12.09
CA SER A 158 20.59 -14.90 11.64
C SER A 158 21.22 -14.39 10.34
N ALA A 159 20.43 -13.79 9.45
CA ALA A 159 20.89 -13.26 8.18
C ALA A 159 20.21 -11.91 7.88
N PRO A 160 20.63 -10.83 8.56
CA PRO A 160 20.04 -9.51 8.35
C PRO A 160 20.41 -8.96 6.97
N ALA A 161 19.47 -9.01 6.04
CA ALA A 161 19.53 -8.28 4.79
C ALA A 161 18.56 -7.09 4.87
N SER A 162 19.08 -5.86 4.78
CA SER A 162 18.22 -4.68 4.68
C SER A 162 17.46 -4.73 3.36
N ALA A 163 16.15 -4.45 3.42
CA ALA A 163 15.30 -4.45 2.25
C ALA A 163 15.26 -3.05 1.62
N TRP A 164 14.73 -2.08 2.38
CA TRP A 164 14.45 -0.75 1.84
C TRP A 164 14.59 0.40 2.85
N GLN A 165 14.65 0.11 4.17
CA GLN A 165 14.63 1.13 5.22
C GLN A 165 15.70 0.87 6.28
N ALA A 166 16.48 1.90 6.61
CA ALA A 166 17.51 1.86 7.63
C ALA A 166 17.74 3.26 8.23
N GLY A 167 17.04 3.57 9.33
CA GLY A 167 17.19 4.87 9.97
C GLY A 167 16.57 4.97 11.37
N PRO A 168 16.41 6.21 11.89
CA PRO A 168 15.99 6.47 13.27
C PRO A 168 14.51 6.19 13.57
N LEU A 169 13.65 6.17 12.54
CA LEU A 169 12.20 5.98 12.67
C LEU A 169 11.72 4.61 12.22
N ALA A 170 12.38 4.03 11.23
CA ALA A 170 12.06 2.72 10.70
C ALA A 170 13.32 1.97 10.27
N ALA A 171 13.34 0.67 10.53
CA ALA A 171 14.33 -0.24 10.00
C ALA A 171 13.62 -1.49 9.49
N GLN A 172 14.07 -2.01 8.34
CA GLN A 172 13.43 -3.14 7.69
C GLN A 172 14.45 -4.14 7.18
N GLY A 173 14.09 -5.42 7.27
CA GLY A 173 14.83 -6.50 6.63
C GLY A 173 13.93 -7.45 5.87
N ARG A 174 14.52 -8.08 4.85
CA ARG A 174 13.84 -9.07 4.01
C ARG A 174 14.32 -10.47 4.36
N VAL A 175 13.35 -11.37 4.52
CA VAL A 175 13.57 -12.80 4.67
C VAL A 175 12.95 -13.50 3.45
N VAL A 176 13.76 -14.29 2.73
CA VAL A 176 13.30 -15.12 1.62
C VAL A 176 13.63 -16.57 1.93
N VAL A 177 12.62 -17.43 1.97
CA VAL A 177 12.80 -18.85 2.31
C VAL A 177 12.03 -19.72 1.32
N PRO A 178 12.68 -20.72 0.68
CA PRO A 178 11.95 -21.71 -0.12
C PRO A 178 11.04 -22.54 0.79
N VAL A 179 9.82 -22.80 0.35
CA VAL A 179 8.95 -23.75 1.06
C VAL A 179 9.40 -25.17 0.68
N PRO A 180 9.63 -26.07 1.64
CA PRO A 180 10.09 -27.42 1.32
C PRO A 180 9.15 -28.14 0.34
N GLN A 181 9.72 -28.84 -0.64
CA GLN A 181 8.94 -29.60 -1.62
C GLN A 181 8.05 -30.67 -0.95
N ALA A 182 8.49 -31.25 0.16
CA ALA A 182 7.69 -32.21 0.94
C ALA A 182 6.42 -31.59 1.56
N VAL A 183 6.36 -30.26 1.68
CA VAL A 183 5.21 -29.50 2.18
C VAL A 183 4.32 -29.10 1.01
N ALA A 184 4.91 -28.44 0.00
CA ALA A 184 4.18 -27.83 -1.11
C ALA A 184 3.82 -28.80 -2.24
N GLY A 185 4.48 -29.96 -2.32
CA GLY A 185 4.38 -30.89 -3.46
C GLY A 185 5.14 -30.42 -4.71
N MET A 186 5.76 -29.24 -4.65
CA MET A 186 6.46 -28.60 -5.75
C MET A 186 7.62 -27.74 -5.22
N ALA A 187 8.53 -27.35 -6.11
CA ALA A 187 9.76 -26.61 -5.80
C ALA A 187 9.68 -25.11 -6.17
N SER A 188 8.54 -24.64 -6.67
CA SER A 188 8.34 -23.25 -7.10
C SER A 188 7.77 -22.31 -6.04
N LEU A 189 7.46 -22.80 -4.84
CA LEU A 189 6.90 -22.01 -3.74
C LEU A 189 8.00 -21.43 -2.86
N ARG A 190 7.92 -20.12 -2.61
CA ARG A 190 8.78 -19.42 -1.65
C ARG A 190 7.96 -18.44 -0.83
N LEU A 191 8.42 -18.22 0.39
CA LEU A 191 7.95 -17.18 1.27
C LEU A 191 8.89 -15.97 1.17
N VAL A 192 8.32 -14.79 0.96
CA VAL A 192 9.04 -13.51 1.00
C VAL A 192 8.38 -12.66 2.07
N ALA A 193 9.15 -12.23 3.06
CA ALA A 193 8.64 -11.39 4.14
C ALA A 193 9.54 -10.18 4.35
N ASP A 194 8.94 -8.98 4.32
CA ASP A 194 9.59 -7.73 4.68
C ASP A 194 9.16 -7.33 6.09
N LEU A 195 10.07 -7.49 7.05
CA LEU A 195 9.85 -7.23 8.47
C LEU A 195 10.33 -5.83 8.82
N SER A 196 9.47 -5.00 9.40
CA SER A 196 9.77 -3.59 9.68
C SER A 196 9.53 -3.26 11.16
N LEU A 197 10.56 -2.73 11.81
CA LEU A 197 10.49 -2.19 13.17
C LEU A 197 10.38 -0.68 13.07
N ARG A 198 9.46 -0.08 13.84
CA ARG A 198 9.28 1.37 13.89
C ARG A 198 9.57 1.91 15.29
N ARG A 199 9.97 3.18 15.37
CA ARG A 199 10.36 3.86 16.61
C ARG A 199 9.23 3.95 17.64
N ASP A 200 7.98 3.93 17.19
CA ASP A 200 6.78 3.86 18.02
C ASP A 200 6.56 2.49 18.69
N GLY A 201 7.46 1.52 18.46
CA GLY A 201 7.38 0.17 19.01
C GLY A 201 6.51 -0.78 18.19
N THR A 202 5.90 -0.33 17.10
CA THR A 202 5.14 -1.21 16.20
C THR A 202 6.06 -2.10 15.38
N PHE A 203 5.58 -3.29 15.05
CA PHE A 203 6.24 -4.26 14.18
C PHE A 203 5.30 -4.62 13.06
N TRP A 204 5.77 -4.41 11.84
CA TRP A 204 5.02 -4.64 10.63
C TRP A 204 5.68 -5.74 9.82
N MET A 205 4.87 -6.48 9.08
CA MET A 205 5.33 -7.50 8.17
C MET A 205 4.49 -7.46 6.91
N ASP A 206 5.12 -7.30 5.76
CA ASP A 206 4.50 -7.64 4.48
C ASP A 206 4.93 -9.06 4.11
N VAL A 207 4.00 -10.00 4.11
CA VAL A 207 4.26 -11.42 3.87
C VAL A 207 3.61 -11.88 2.59
N TRP A 208 4.42 -12.43 1.68
CA TRP A 208 4.02 -12.91 0.37
C TRP A 208 4.37 -14.38 0.19
N LEU A 209 3.36 -15.17 -0.19
CA LEU A 209 3.55 -16.53 -0.67
C LEU A 209 3.61 -16.51 -2.20
N ARG A 210 4.78 -16.81 -2.76
CA ARG A 210 5.05 -16.67 -4.20
C ARG A 210 5.32 -18.04 -4.81
N ASN A 211 4.45 -18.45 -5.72
CA ASN A 211 4.60 -19.65 -6.53
C ASN A 211 5.17 -19.24 -7.89
N ASP A 212 6.41 -18.75 -7.92
CA ASP A 212 6.93 -18.04 -9.10
C ASP A 212 8.31 -18.51 -9.54
N VAL A 213 8.95 -19.47 -8.87
CA VAL A 213 10.26 -19.94 -9.33
C VAL A 213 10.12 -20.62 -10.69
N ALA A 214 10.92 -20.14 -11.64
CA ALA A 214 10.95 -20.55 -13.03
C ALA A 214 12.32 -21.18 -13.38
N MET A 215 12.49 -21.61 -14.63
CA MET A 215 13.77 -22.11 -15.17
C MET A 215 14.37 -23.33 -14.44
N GLN A 216 13.53 -24.09 -13.74
CA GLN A 216 13.89 -25.32 -13.05
C GLN A 216 12.69 -26.29 -13.02
N PRO A 217 12.93 -27.61 -12.94
CA PRO A 217 11.86 -28.60 -12.83
C PRO A 217 11.12 -28.51 -11.49
N GLY A 218 9.95 -29.16 -11.43
CA GLY A 218 9.18 -29.29 -10.19
C GLY A 218 8.26 -28.09 -9.89
N GLY A 219 7.90 -27.30 -10.89
CA GLY A 219 6.83 -26.31 -10.77
C GLY A 219 5.43 -26.94 -10.79
N GLY A 220 4.44 -26.19 -10.33
CA GLY A 220 3.05 -26.62 -10.41
C GLY A 220 2.14 -25.82 -9.47
N GLU A 221 0.89 -26.24 -9.40
CA GLU A 221 -0.07 -25.70 -8.45
C GLU A 221 0.15 -26.26 -7.05
N VAL A 222 -0.06 -25.43 -6.03
CA VAL A 222 -0.09 -25.85 -4.63
C VAL A 222 -1.47 -25.63 -4.03
N THR A 223 -1.91 -26.57 -3.19
CA THR A 223 -3.02 -26.36 -2.27
C THR A 223 -2.50 -26.45 -0.84
N CYS A 224 -2.69 -25.40 -0.05
CA CYS A 224 -2.22 -25.36 1.34
C CYS A 224 -3.09 -24.48 2.23
N SER A 225 -2.89 -24.59 3.54
CA SER A 225 -3.34 -23.61 4.52
C SER A 225 -2.16 -22.77 5.01
N VAL A 226 -2.43 -21.54 5.44
CA VAL A 226 -1.42 -20.61 5.96
C VAL A 226 -1.92 -19.97 7.25
N VAL A 227 -1.09 -19.98 8.28
CA VAL A 227 -1.31 -19.23 9.51
C VAL A 227 -0.10 -18.35 9.75
N VAL A 228 -0.34 -17.06 9.97
CA VAL A 228 0.69 -16.10 10.33
C VAL A 228 0.47 -15.70 11.78
N ALA A 229 1.51 -15.87 12.60
CA ALA A 229 1.50 -15.47 13.99
C ALA A 229 2.48 -14.31 14.23
N MET A 230 2.02 -13.27 14.94
CA MET A 230 2.82 -12.10 15.32
C MET A 230 2.56 -11.75 16.78
N ASP A 231 3.63 -11.67 17.59
CA ASP A 231 3.60 -11.33 19.02
C ASP A 231 2.44 -12.01 19.79
N GLY A 232 2.29 -13.34 19.65
CA GLY A 232 1.26 -14.12 20.34
C GLY A 232 -0.16 -14.04 19.77
N ARG A 233 -0.35 -13.37 18.62
CA ARG A 233 -1.64 -13.31 17.89
C ARG A 233 -1.54 -14.00 16.55
N GLU A 234 -2.67 -14.42 15.99
CA GLU A 234 -2.78 -14.94 14.62
C GLU A 234 -3.52 -13.93 13.70
N PRO A 235 -2.88 -12.85 13.24
CA PRO A 235 -3.55 -11.82 12.43
C PRO A 235 -3.98 -12.30 11.03
N LEU A 236 -3.50 -13.46 10.56
CA LEU A 236 -3.93 -14.05 9.29
C LEU A 236 -4.05 -15.57 9.40
N ARG A 237 -5.20 -16.08 8.97
CA ARG A 237 -5.48 -17.50 8.78
C ARG A 237 -6.17 -17.69 7.43
N VAL A 238 -5.62 -18.60 6.65
CA VAL A 238 -6.16 -19.06 5.37
C VAL A 238 -6.29 -20.57 5.47
N ASP A 239 -7.52 -21.07 5.61
CA ASP A 239 -7.74 -22.50 5.83
C ASP A 239 -7.45 -23.35 4.59
N ARG A 240 -7.63 -22.76 3.41
CA ARG A 240 -7.29 -23.39 2.13
C ARG A 240 -7.12 -22.34 1.04
N VAL A 241 -6.00 -22.39 0.34
CA VAL A 241 -5.77 -21.66 -0.92
C VAL A 241 -5.26 -22.63 -1.96
N ARG A 242 -5.82 -22.53 -3.17
CA ARG A 242 -5.31 -23.21 -4.37
C ARG A 242 -4.58 -22.16 -5.19
N GLN A 243 -3.25 -22.25 -5.26
CA GLN A 243 -2.38 -21.26 -5.86
C GLN A 243 -1.70 -21.83 -7.11
N PRO A 244 -2.13 -21.41 -8.32
CA PRO A 244 -1.49 -21.80 -9.57
C PRO A 244 -0.03 -21.36 -9.64
N GLN A 245 0.75 -22.00 -10.52
CA GLN A 245 2.11 -21.54 -10.81
C GLN A 245 2.08 -20.13 -11.43
N TYR A 246 3.16 -19.39 -11.18
CA TYR A 246 3.40 -18.00 -11.57
C TYR A 246 2.45 -16.99 -10.96
N THR A 247 1.88 -17.32 -9.80
CA THR A 247 1.03 -16.42 -9.01
C THR A 247 1.63 -16.17 -7.64
N ALA A 248 1.21 -15.08 -7.01
CA ALA A 248 1.59 -14.67 -5.68
C ALA A 248 0.39 -14.05 -4.95
N TRP A 249 0.41 -14.09 -3.63
CA TRP A 249 -0.50 -13.29 -2.82
C TRP A 249 0.20 -12.95 -1.51
N GLY A 250 -0.17 -11.82 -0.91
CA GLY A 250 0.43 -11.37 0.32
C GLY A 250 -0.48 -10.44 1.11
N ARG A 251 -0.06 -10.13 2.34
CA ARG A 251 -0.76 -9.25 3.26
C ARG A 251 0.24 -8.47 4.08
N GLN A 252 -0.03 -7.18 4.27
CA GLN A 252 0.61 -6.39 5.30
C GLN A 252 -0.11 -6.57 6.64
N LEU A 253 0.66 -6.85 7.68
CA LEU A 253 0.21 -7.14 9.04
C LEU A 253 0.99 -6.29 10.03
N GLY A 254 0.34 -5.86 11.12
CA GLY A 254 0.94 -4.98 12.11
C GLY A 254 0.61 -5.40 13.54
N SER A 255 1.61 -5.34 14.42
CA SER A 255 1.50 -5.66 15.84
C SER A 255 2.14 -4.58 16.72
N ALA A 256 1.46 -4.27 17.83
CA ALA A 256 1.96 -3.46 18.94
C ALA A 256 2.05 -4.31 20.21
N ARG A 257 2.92 -5.34 20.21
CA ARG A 257 3.18 -6.26 21.34
C ARG A 257 1.91 -6.92 21.90
N GLY A 258 1.30 -7.80 21.11
CA GLY A 258 0.10 -8.54 21.55
C GLY A 258 -1.21 -7.78 21.36
N ALA A 259 -1.17 -6.60 20.73
CA ALA A 259 -2.32 -5.87 20.23
C ALA A 259 -2.16 -5.56 18.72
N PRO A 260 -3.23 -5.25 17.96
CA PRO A 260 -3.07 -4.73 16.61
C PRO A 260 -2.23 -3.46 16.62
N ALA A 261 -1.37 -3.26 15.63
CA ALA A 261 -0.75 -1.96 15.45
C ALA A 261 -1.86 -0.90 15.17
N PRO A 262 -1.77 0.31 15.76
CA PRO A 262 -2.67 1.39 15.39
C PRO A 262 -2.51 1.70 13.90
N GLN A 263 -3.61 2.03 13.22
CA GLN A 263 -3.49 2.50 11.84
C GLN A 263 -2.81 3.87 11.84
N PRO A 264 -1.66 4.04 11.16
CA PRO A 264 -0.98 5.32 11.10
C PRO A 264 -1.83 6.37 10.36
N PRO A 265 -1.66 7.67 10.65
CA PRO A 265 -2.26 8.73 9.84
C PRO A 265 -1.97 8.53 8.36
N LEU A 266 -2.98 8.76 7.52
CA LEU A 266 -2.86 8.54 6.09
C LEU A 266 -2.21 9.74 5.43
N VAL A 267 -1.30 9.48 4.48
CA VAL A 267 -0.70 10.54 3.69
C VAL A 267 -1.51 10.75 2.43
N ARG A 268 -1.96 11.99 2.25
CA ARG A 268 -2.41 12.52 0.97
C ARG A 268 -1.27 13.31 0.34
N HIS A 269 -0.81 12.85 -0.81
CA HIS A 269 0.23 13.48 -1.59
C HIS A 269 -0.30 14.68 -2.39
N ASP A 270 0.59 15.63 -2.69
CA ASP A 270 0.35 16.64 -3.69
C ASP A 270 0.46 16.02 -5.10
N ALA A 271 -0.69 15.75 -5.72
CA ALA A 271 -0.74 15.17 -7.06
C ALA A 271 -0.16 16.11 -8.14
N GLY A 272 -0.22 17.44 -7.93
CA GLY A 272 0.38 18.42 -8.83
C GLY A 272 1.90 18.32 -8.80
N TYR A 273 2.48 18.25 -7.61
CA TYR A 273 3.91 18.03 -7.42
C TYR A 273 4.36 16.68 -7.99
N LEU A 274 3.61 15.59 -7.74
CA LEU A 274 3.94 14.27 -8.30
C LEU A 274 3.88 14.27 -9.84
N ALA A 275 2.97 15.05 -10.44
CA ALA A 275 2.94 15.24 -11.89
C ALA A 275 4.15 16.04 -12.39
N ASP A 276 4.57 17.08 -11.67
CA ASP A 276 5.81 17.82 -11.98
C ASP A 276 7.08 16.97 -11.81
N ALA A 277 7.05 16.00 -10.90
CA ALA A 277 8.11 14.99 -10.75
C ALA A 277 8.07 13.90 -11.84
N GLY A 278 7.06 13.90 -12.71
CA GLY A 278 6.92 12.99 -13.84
C GLY A 278 6.52 11.56 -13.46
N VAL A 279 5.96 11.34 -12.27
CA VAL A 279 5.56 9.99 -11.81
C VAL A 279 4.08 9.67 -12.00
N VAL A 280 3.25 10.68 -12.21
CA VAL A 280 1.81 10.51 -12.50
C VAL A 280 1.37 11.50 -13.59
N PRO A 281 0.28 11.21 -14.33
CA PRO A 281 -0.33 12.20 -15.20
C PRO A 281 -0.81 13.43 -14.42
N ARG A 282 -0.85 14.59 -15.08
CA ARG A 282 -1.38 15.83 -14.50
C ARG A 282 -2.92 15.78 -14.50
N TYR A 283 -3.50 15.50 -13.34
CA TYR A 283 -4.96 15.54 -13.12
C TYR A 283 -5.44 16.92 -12.69
N ASN A 284 -6.66 17.27 -13.08
CA ASN A 284 -7.36 18.44 -12.54
C ASN A 284 -7.96 18.11 -11.17
N THR A 285 -7.26 18.46 -10.09
CA THR A 285 -7.69 18.21 -8.71
C THR A 285 -8.80 19.15 -8.21
N ALA A 286 -9.25 20.10 -9.04
CA ALA A 286 -10.43 20.91 -8.74
C ALA A 286 -11.75 20.17 -9.04
N ILE A 287 -11.68 19.04 -9.74
CA ILE A 287 -12.85 18.19 -10.01
C ILE A 287 -13.17 17.38 -8.75
N GLU A 288 -14.45 17.35 -8.38
CA GLU A 288 -14.93 16.49 -7.32
C GLU A 288 -15.12 15.06 -7.84
N VAL A 289 -14.69 14.08 -7.05
CA VAL A 289 -14.97 12.68 -7.33
C VAL A 289 -16.36 12.34 -6.78
N ASP A 290 -17.21 11.73 -7.59
CA ASP A 290 -18.57 11.33 -7.19
C ASP A 290 -18.53 10.42 -5.96
N GLU A 291 -19.24 10.83 -4.90
CA GLU A 291 -19.37 10.07 -3.66
C GLU A 291 -19.94 8.66 -3.89
N ARG A 292 -20.79 8.47 -4.90
CA ARG A 292 -21.31 7.14 -5.27
C ARG A 292 -20.20 6.21 -5.73
N LEU A 293 -19.20 6.72 -6.44
CA LEU A 293 -18.03 5.95 -6.85
C LEU A 293 -17.19 5.54 -5.62
N LEU A 294 -16.94 6.48 -4.72
CA LEU A 294 -16.17 6.22 -3.50
C LEU A 294 -16.89 5.24 -2.56
N ALA A 295 -18.21 5.34 -2.45
CA ALA A 295 -19.05 4.39 -1.73
C ALA A 295 -19.02 2.99 -2.35
N ARG A 296 -18.99 2.86 -3.70
CA ARG A 296 -18.80 1.57 -4.39
C ARG A 296 -17.47 0.92 -4.03
N PHE A 297 -16.38 1.69 -3.98
CA PHE A 297 -15.08 1.16 -3.56
C PHE A 297 -15.11 0.63 -2.12
N ALA A 298 -15.70 1.40 -1.19
CA ALA A 298 -15.86 0.97 0.19
C ALA A 298 -16.71 -0.31 0.32
N ALA A 299 -17.84 -0.38 -0.40
CA ALA A 299 -18.72 -1.54 -0.37
C ALA A 299 -18.03 -2.81 -0.91
N ALA A 300 -17.25 -2.69 -1.98
CA ALA A 300 -16.48 -3.81 -2.52
C ALA A 300 -15.42 -4.33 -1.54
N MET A 301 -14.67 -3.43 -0.90
CA MET A 301 -13.67 -3.79 0.12
C MET A 301 -14.28 -4.40 1.39
N ALA A 302 -15.54 -4.10 1.70
CA ALA A 302 -16.25 -4.66 2.85
C ALA A 302 -16.72 -6.11 2.63
N THR A 303 -16.68 -6.63 1.39
CA THR A 303 -17.05 -8.02 1.13
C THR A 303 -15.99 -8.99 1.68
N PRO A 304 -16.38 -10.14 2.25
CA PRO A 304 -15.41 -11.14 2.73
C PRO A 304 -14.44 -11.64 1.64
N ALA A 305 -14.91 -11.68 0.38
CA ALA A 305 -14.12 -12.09 -0.78
C ALA A 305 -12.86 -11.22 -0.97
N TRP A 306 -12.93 -9.92 -0.68
CA TRP A 306 -11.79 -9.01 -0.80
C TRP A 306 -10.55 -9.44 0.01
N ALA A 307 -10.79 -10.09 1.16
CA ALA A 307 -9.75 -10.59 2.04
C ALA A 307 -9.22 -11.99 1.64
N VAL A 308 -9.89 -12.69 0.71
CA VAL A 308 -9.48 -14.01 0.24
C VAL A 308 -8.22 -13.91 -0.63
N PRO A 309 -7.22 -14.78 -0.44
CA PRO A 309 -6.09 -14.88 -1.35
C PRO A 309 -6.51 -15.06 -2.81
N LEU A 310 -5.79 -14.39 -3.72
CA LEU A 310 -6.01 -14.49 -5.18
C LEU A 310 -7.36 -13.95 -5.68
N ASP A 311 -8.16 -13.31 -4.82
CA ASP A 311 -9.37 -12.60 -5.25
C ASP A 311 -9.03 -11.52 -6.28
N PRO A 312 -9.82 -11.36 -7.35
CA PRO A 312 -9.56 -10.36 -8.39
C PRO A 312 -9.79 -8.92 -7.92
N ARG A 313 -10.48 -8.69 -6.78
CA ARG A 313 -10.65 -7.37 -6.16
C ARG A 313 -11.15 -6.28 -7.10
N GLY A 314 -12.16 -6.63 -7.89
CA GLY A 314 -12.79 -5.73 -8.85
C GLY A 314 -12.17 -5.74 -10.24
N ILE A 315 -11.07 -6.46 -10.46
CA ILE A 315 -10.51 -6.68 -11.81
C ILE A 315 -11.49 -7.54 -12.63
N THR A 316 -11.80 -7.09 -13.85
CA THR A 316 -12.73 -7.77 -14.73
C THR A 316 -12.07 -8.98 -15.37
N GLN A 317 -12.58 -10.18 -15.08
CA GLN A 317 -12.01 -11.44 -15.59
C GLN A 317 -12.51 -11.84 -16.99
N HIS A 318 -13.63 -11.27 -17.46
CA HIS A 318 -14.19 -11.59 -18.78
C HIS A 318 -13.48 -10.80 -19.88
N MET A 319 -12.45 -11.41 -20.48
CA MET A 319 -11.61 -10.75 -21.51
C MET A 319 -12.34 -10.30 -22.79
N PRO A 320 -13.43 -10.96 -23.25
CA PRO A 320 -14.22 -10.45 -24.38
C PRO A 320 -14.97 -9.14 -24.11
N SER A 321 -14.98 -8.62 -22.88
CA SER A 321 -15.56 -7.31 -22.56
C SER A 321 -14.87 -6.17 -23.34
N GLY A 322 -15.62 -5.10 -23.60
CA GLY A 322 -15.11 -3.89 -24.26
C GLY A 322 -13.95 -3.20 -23.51
N GLY A 323 -13.32 -2.22 -24.17
CA GLY A 323 -12.12 -1.53 -23.67
C GLY A 323 -12.37 -0.46 -22.60
N ASP A 324 -13.61 -0.04 -22.36
CA ASP A 324 -13.98 1.01 -21.40
C ASP A 324 -14.24 0.42 -20.00
N ARG A 325 -13.20 -0.18 -19.40
CA ARG A 325 -13.28 -0.83 -18.09
C ARG A 325 -12.54 -0.04 -17.01
N ASP A 326 -13.12 0.01 -15.81
CA ASP A 326 -12.57 0.73 -14.65
C ASP A 326 -11.16 0.24 -14.23
N ASP A 327 -10.82 -1.01 -14.56
CA ASP A 327 -9.55 -1.67 -14.27
C ASP A 327 -8.47 -1.52 -15.36
N ILE A 328 -8.73 -0.78 -16.44
CA ILE A 328 -7.80 -0.61 -17.57
C ILE A 328 -7.47 0.86 -17.79
N GLY A 329 -6.18 1.16 -18.00
CA GLY A 329 -5.70 2.48 -18.37
C GLY A 329 -4.29 2.75 -17.86
N ILE A 330 -3.74 3.92 -18.21
CA ILE A 330 -2.48 4.42 -17.62
C ILE A 330 -2.63 4.58 -16.11
N ALA A 331 -3.80 5.07 -15.68
CA ALA A 331 -4.28 4.96 -14.32
C ALA A 331 -5.69 4.37 -14.36
N THR A 332 -5.97 3.40 -13.48
CA THR A 332 -7.32 2.84 -13.32
C THR A 332 -8.26 3.90 -12.72
N THR A 333 -9.57 3.69 -12.82
CA THR A 333 -10.57 4.61 -12.23
C THR A 333 -10.29 4.88 -10.75
N SER A 334 -9.89 3.86 -9.98
CA SER A 334 -9.54 4.01 -8.56
C SER A 334 -8.27 4.83 -8.33
N GLN A 335 -7.24 4.68 -9.19
CA GLN A 335 -6.00 5.46 -9.09
C GLN A 335 -6.24 6.92 -9.46
N ALA A 336 -7.00 7.17 -10.53
CA ALA A 336 -7.38 8.52 -10.92
C ALA A 336 -8.23 9.20 -9.85
N ALA A 337 -9.25 8.51 -9.31
CA ALA A 337 -10.06 9.00 -8.20
C ALA A 337 -9.20 9.34 -6.98
N TRP A 338 -8.21 8.50 -6.66
CA TRP A 338 -7.28 8.76 -5.55
C TRP A 338 -6.38 9.96 -5.81
N LEU A 339 -5.81 10.10 -7.02
CA LEU A 339 -4.96 11.25 -7.38
C LEU A 339 -5.74 12.57 -7.40
N VAL A 340 -7.01 12.56 -7.83
CA VAL A 340 -7.87 13.74 -7.88
C VAL A 340 -8.34 14.15 -6.48
N SER A 341 -8.89 13.22 -5.70
CA SER A 341 -9.55 13.53 -4.42
C SER A 341 -8.64 13.42 -3.19
N GLY A 342 -7.64 12.54 -3.25
CA GLY A 342 -6.92 12.07 -2.08
C GLY A 342 -7.75 11.17 -1.14
N ASP A 343 -8.96 10.74 -1.52
CA ASP A 343 -9.85 9.96 -0.67
C ASP A 343 -9.29 8.56 -0.39
N ARG A 344 -9.27 8.18 0.90
CA ARG A 344 -8.70 6.91 1.36
C ARG A 344 -9.38 5.69 0.78
N ARG A 345 -10.66 5.75 0.44
CA ARG A 345 -11.41 4.61 -0.11
C ARG A 345 -10.89 4.27 -1.50
N ALA A 346 -10.64 5.30 -2.32
CA ALA A 346 -10.02 5.14 -3.64
C ALA A 346 -8.58 4.60 -3.52
N GLY A 347 -7.78 5.15 -2.60
CA GLY A 347 -6.41 4.68 -2.37
C GLY A 347 -6.33 3.23 -1.89
N ASN A 348 -7.14 2.86 -0.90
CA ASN A 348 -7.19 1.48 -0.39
C ASN A 348 -7.67 0.49 -1.47
N PHE A 349 -8.65 0.89 -2.29
CA PHE A 349 -9.12 0.06 -3.40
C PHE A 349 -8.02 -0.12 -4.45
N ALA A 350 -7.30 0.95 -4.81
CA ALA A 350 -6.18 0.90 -5.74
C ALA A 350 -5.04 -0.01 -5.23
N ILE A 351 -4.69 0.06 -3.95
CA ILE A 351 -3.72 -0.85 -3.32
C ILE A 351 -4.23 -2.29 -3.34
N GLY A 352 -5.51 -2.51 -3.06
CA GLY A 352 -6.11 -3.85 -3.13
C GLY A 352 -6.04 -4.45 -4.54
N GLN A 353 -6.29 -3.66 -5.59
CA GLN A 353 -6.09 -4.08 -6.98
C GLN A 353 -4.62 -4.33 -7.30
N ALA A 354 -3.69 -3.53 -6.77
CA ALA A 354 -2.26 -3.76 -6.94
C ALA A 354 -1.84 -5.11 -6.33
N GLU A 355 -2.35 -5.45 -5.14
CA GLU A 355 -2.17 -6.78 -4.55
C GLU A 355 -2.80 -7.90 -5.40
N ALA A 356 -3.95 -7.65 -6.04
CA ALA A 356 -4.60 -8.62 -6.93
C ALA A 356 -3.78 -8.94 -8.18
N SER A 357 -2.87 -8.05 -8.61
CA SER A 357 -1.92 -8.35 -9.71
C SER A 357 -1.05 -9.58 -9.44
N GLY A 358 -0.87 -9.94 -8.16
CA GLY A 358 -0.24 -11.18 -7.73
C GLY A 358 -0.95 -12.43 -8.26
N SER A 359 -2.27 -12.40 -8.43
CA SER A 359 -3.06 -13.57 -8.83
C SER A 359 -2.94 -13.93 -10.31
N VAL A 360 -2.40 -13.02 -11.13
CA VAL A 360 -2.21 -13.23 -12.57
C VAL A 360 -0.99 -14.14 -12.80
N PRO A 361 -1.09 -15.22 -13.59
CA PRO A 361 -0.05 -16.24 -13.72
C PRO A 361 1.10 -15.84 -14.65
N TRP A 362 1.74 -14.70 -14.36
CA TRP A 362 2.82 -14.09 -15.14
C TRP A 362 4.06 -13.75 -14.31
N HIS A 363 4.09 -14.13 -13.03
CA HIS A 363 5.24 -13.89 -12.16
C HIS A 363 6.29 -14.99 -12.36
N MET A 364 7.46 -14.62 -12.89
CA MET A 364 8.56 -15.57 -13.14
C MET A 364 9.81 -15.09 -12.40
N TRP A 365 10.34 -15.94 -11.52
CA TRP A 365 11.52 -15.67 -10.73
C TRP A 365 12.61 -16.69 -11.03
N ASP A 366 13.79 -16.21 -11.43
CA ASP A 366 14.98 -17.07 -11.61
C ASP A 366 15.92 -16.90 -10.41
N ASN A 367 16.20 -18.00 -9.70
CA ASN A 367 17.10 -18.03 -8.56
C ASN A 367 18.56 -17.70 -8.92
N ARG A 368 18.95 -17.81 -10.19
CA ARG A 368 20.29 -17.41 -10.64
C ARG A 368 20.42 -15.89 -10.76
N GLY A 369 19.31 -15.16 -10.60
CA GLY A 369 19.18 -13.79 -11.06
C GLY A 369 19.30 -13.73 -12.58
N GLY A 370 18.90 -12.63 -13.20
CA GLY A 370 19.35 -12.36 -14.57
C GLY A 370 20.87 -12.23 -14.55
N SER A 371 21.61 -13.33 -14.76
CA SER A 371 23.07 -13.34 -14.83
C SER A 371 23.60 -12.64 -16.09
N GLY A 372 22.72 -12.19 -16.99
CA GLY A 372 23.01 -11.12 -17.93
C GLY A 372 22.47 -9.83 -17.35
N GLY A 373 23.30 -8.78 -17.25
CA GLY A 373 22.99 -7.44 -16.74
C GLY A 373 21.88 -6.69 -17.51
N GLY A 374 20.72 -7.32 -17.68
CA GLY A 374 19.52 -6.86 -18.34
C GLY A 374 18.29 -7.12 -17.44
N GLY A 375 18.45 -6.90 -16.13
CA GLY A 375 17.28 -6.65 -15.30
C GLY A 375 16.62 -5.37 -15.82
N TRP A 376 15.41 -5.48 -16.35
CA TRP A 376 14.58 -4.39 -16.90
C TRP A 376 14.22 -3.28 -15.88
N LEU A 377 14.80 -3.32 -14.68
CA LEU A 377 14.67 -2.33 -13.62
C LEU A 377 16.04 -1.77 -13.17
N SER A 378 17.04 -1.80 -14.05
CA SER A 378 18.20 -0.91 -13.94
C SER A 378 17.85 0.46 -14.53
N LEU A 379 16.98 1.17 -13.81
CA LEU A 379 16.68 2.59 -13.99
C LEU A 379 16.57 3.27 -12.64
#